data_AF-A0A1E3U593-F1
#
_entry.id   AF-A0A1E3U593-F1
#
_cell.length_a   1.000
_cell.length_b   1.000
_cell.length_c   1.000
_cell.angle_alpha   90.00
_cell.angle_beta   90.00
_cell.angle_gamma   90.00
#
_symmetry.space_group_name_H-M   'P 1'
#
loop_
_entity.id
_entity.type
_entity.pdbx_description
1 polymer ?
#
loop_
_entity_poly.entity_id
_entity_poly.type
_entity_poly.pdbx_seq_one_letter_code
_entity_poly.pdbx_strand_id
1 'polypeptide(L)'
;MAVYRVNKNRGYTVMANYHLRDKTLSLKAVGLLSKMLSFNDGWQFSTKGLSAICKEGPDAVLAALRELEDAGYLVRHQSRDEKGRMSSMVFEIYEKPQTGLPDTEKPHTEKPDTDNPFTGKPCTENPAQLNTNQVITNERNNSLRNYQSINLDGIDRMDEREQYRELIRDNLEIDIRSLDRHYDLDRVNEIVEIMLDAVCSTSPTIRINGEDMPQPVVKSRFLKLDSGHIDYVLQAMNDCPSDIRNIRAYLLTALYNASLTIDNYYSARVNYDFHGKG
;
A
#
# COMPACT_ATOMS: atom_id res chain seq x y z
N MET A 1 -30.51 9.53 17.60
CA MET A 1 -29.97 8.75 16.46
C MET A 1 -28.66 9.37 16.03
N ALA A 2 -27.54 8.68 16.22
CA ALA A 2 -26.24 9.17 15.77
C ALA A 2 -25.99 8.68 14.34
N VAL A 3 -25.85 9.59 13.39
CA VAL A 3 -25.48 9.27 12.01
C VAL A 3 -23.96 9.31 11.93
N TYR A 4 -23.33 8.16 11.73
CA TYR A 4 -21.92 8.09 11.35
C TYR A 4 -21.80 8.55 9.89
N ARG A 5 -21.25 9.75 9.69
CA ARG A 5 -20.85 10.24 8.36
C ARG A 5 -19.33 10.13 8.28
N VAL A 6 -18.83 9.17 7.50
CA VAL A 6 -17.40 9.10 7.16
C VAL A 6 -17.16 10.05 5.99
N ASN A 7 -16.47 11.15 6.28
CA ASN A 7 -16.00 12.09 5.27
C ASN A 7 -14.68 11.54 4.71
N LYS A 8 -14.69 10.93 3.51
CA LYS A 8 -13.45 10.41 2.89
C LYS A 8 -12.65 11.58 2.31
N ASN A 9 -11.86 12.20 3.18
CA ASN A 9 -10.89 13.23 2.83
C ASN A 9 -9.59 12.54 2.36
N ARG A 10 -9.00 13.05 1.27
CA ARG A 10 -7.73 12.57 0.71
C ARG A 10 -6.68 12.42 1.83
N GLY A 11 -6.04 11.25 1.93
CA GLY A 11 -5.09 10.93 3.02
C GLY A 11 -5.32 9.56 3.65
N TYR A 12 -5.61 8.53 2.85
CA TYR A 12 -5.72 7.14 3.30
C TYR A 12 -4.51 6.34 2.83
N THR A 13 -4.14 5.33 3.60
CA THR A 13 -3.12 4.35 3.19
C THR A 13 -3.82 3.07 2.81
N VAL A 14 -3.54 2.57 1.60
CA VAL A 14 -3.92 1.23 1.17
C VAL A 14 -2.80 0.30 1.61
N MET A 15 -3.13 -0.72 2.39
CA MET A 15 -2.18 -1.72 2.87
C MET A 15 -2.79 -3.10 2.64
N ALA A 16 -1.95 -4.10 2.40
CA ALA A 16 -2.43 -5.47 2.35
C ALA A 16 -2.99 -5.95 3.71
N ASN A 17 -3.97 -6.86 3.68
CA ASN A 17 -4.71 -7.26 4.88
C ASN A 17 -3.98 -8.29 5.79
N TYR A 18 -2.74 -8.65 5.49
CA TYR A 18 -2.03 -9.74 6.18
C TYR A 18 -1.92 -9.49 7.69
N HIS A 19 -1.25 -8.41 8.09
CA HIS A 19 -1.11 -8.07 9.52
C HIS A 19 -2.42 -7.65 10.18
N LEU A 20 -3.38 -7.11 9.40
CA LEU A 20 -4.70 -6.75 9.91
C LEU A 20 -5.57 -7.98 10.26
N ARG A 21 -5.31 -9.13 9.61
CA ARG A 21 -6.02 -10.40 9.83
C ARG A 21 -5.24 -11.40 10.69
N ASP A 22 -3.99 -11.08 11.02
CA ASP A 22 -3.13 -11.92 11.84
C ASP A 22 -3.57 -11.92 13.31
N LYS A 23 -4.02 -13.08 13.80
CA LYS A 23 -4.50 -13.26 15.18
C LYS A 23 -3.37 -13.44 16.19
N THR A 24 -2.15 -13.68 15.71
CA THR A 24 -0.95 -13.84 16.55
C THR A 24 -0.37 -12.50 16.97
N LEU A 25 -0.71 -11.43 16.24
CA LEU A 25 -0.29 -10.08 16.54
C LEU A 25 -1.22 -9.37 17.53
N SER A 26 -0.62 -8.65 18.46
CA SER A 26 -1.29 -7.70 19.31
C SER A 26 -1.76 -6.50 18.49
N LEU A 27 -2.86 -5.87 18.91
CA LEU A 27 -3.35 -4.64 18.28
C LEU A 27 -2.31 -3.50 18.31
N LYS A 28 -1.35 -3.55 19.24
CA LYS A 28 -0.22 -2.61 19.28
C LYS A 28 0.74 -2.85 18.12
N ALA A 29 1.12 -4.10 17.87
CA ALA A 29 1.94 -4.49 16.73
C ALA A 29 1.24 -4.19 15.40
N VAL A 30 -0.03 -4.56 15.27
CA VAL A 30 -0.84 -4.27 14.07
C VAL A 30 -0.92 -2.77 13.80
N GLY A 31 -1.21 -1.98 14.83
CA GLY A 31 -1.28 -0.52 14.74
C GLY A 31 0.07 0.12 14.40
N LEU A 32 1.16 -0.38 14.99
CA LEU A 32 2.51 0.11 14.73
C LEU A 32 2.94 -0.18 13.29
N LEU A 33 2.75 -1.41 12.81
CA LEU A 33 3.05 -1.80 11.44
C LEU A 33 2.22 -0.98 10.43
N SER A 34 0.92 -0.84 10.68
CA SER A 34 0.05 0.00 9.84
C SER A 34 0.54 1.44 9.80
N LYS A 35 0.94 1.98 10.95
CA LYS A 35 1.51 3.33 11.03
C LYS A 35 2.78 3.42 10.19
N MET A 36 3.67 2.45 10.26
CA MET A 36 4.92 2.42 9.49
C MET A 36 4.66 2.36 7.97
N LEU A 37 3.75 1.49 7.51
CA LEU A 37 3.36 1.36 6.10
C LEU A 37 2.64 2.60 5.55
N SER A 38 2.15 3.49 6.43
CA SER A 38 1.53 4.76 6.02
C SER A 38 2.52 5.85 5.62
N PHE A 39 3.81 5.69 5.94
CA PHE A 39 4.86 6.60 5.51
C PHE A 39 5.39 6.24 4.11
N ASN A 40 6.16 7.13 3.50
CA ASN A 40 6.77 6.87 2.20
C ASN A 40 7.91 5.83 2.29
N ASP A 41 8.21 5.19 1.16
CA ASP A 41 9.21 4.11 1.02
C ASP A 41 10.68 4.55 1.28
N GLY A 42 10.93 5.79 1.71
CA GLY A 42 12.26 6.29 2.07
C GLY A 42 12.44 6.58 3.56
N TRP A 43 11.41 6.34 4.37
CA TRP A 43 11.45 6.71 5.78
C TRP A 43 12.36 5.80 6.60
N GLN A 44 13.43 6.37 7.14
CA GLN A 44 14.34 5.67 8.04
C GLN A 44 13.78 5.72 9.46
N PHE A 45 13.15 4.64 9.89
CA PHE A 45 12.59 4.53 11.24
C PHE A 45 13.71 4.29 12.26
N SER A 46 13.65 4.99 13.39
CA SER A 46 14.44 4.68 14.58
C SER A 46 13.51 4.41 15.75
N THR A 47 13.94 3.63 16.74
CA THR A 47 13.14 3.35 17.94
C THR A 47 12.72 4.62 18.67
N LYS A 48 13.65 5.58 18.80
CA LYS A 48 13.37 6.90 19.37
C LYS A 48 12.35 7.67 18.53
N GLY A 49 12.51 7.70 17.20
CA GLY A 49 11.57 8.36 16.29
C GLY A 49 10.16 7.78 16.36
N LEU A 50 10.04 6.45 16.33
CA LEU A 50 8.77 5.75 16.47
C LEU A 50 8.09 6.06 17.81
N SER A 51 8.86 6.05 18.91
CA SER A 51 8.33 6.40 20.24
C SER A 51 7.88 7.86 20.35
N ALA A 52 8.45 8.78 19.57
CA ALA A 52 8.04 10.18 19.54
C ALA A 52 6.76 10.41 18.71
N ILE A 53 6.49 9.55 17.73
CA ILE A 53 5.33 9.63 16.84
C ILE A 53 4.12 8.90 17.43
N CYS A 54 4.35 7.86 18.23
CA CYS A 54 3.31 7.08 18.89
C CYS A 54 2.91 7.68 20.25
N LYS A 55 1.64 7.51 20.64
CA LYS A 55 1.18 7.83 22.01
C LYS A 55 1.70 6.83 23.05
N GLU A 56 2.02 5.62 22.60
CA GLU A 56 2.56 4.54 23.42
C GLU A 56 3.97 4.86 23.93
N GLY A 57 4.30 4.39 25.13
CA GLY A 57 5.64 4.56 25.71
C GLY A 57 6.73 3.79 24.95
N PRO A 58 8.01 4.14 25.15
CA PRO A 58 9.14 3.54 24.43
C PRO A 58 9.20 2.01 24.62
N ASP A 59 8.91 1.51 25.83
CA ASP A 59 8.91 0.08 26.12
C ASP A 59 7.81 -0.67 25.36
N ALA A 60 6.63 -0.05 25.21
CA ALA A 60 5.53 -0.63 24.46
C ALA A 60 5.82 -0.67 22.95
N VAL A 61 6.48 0.36 22.41
CA VAL A 61 6.94 0.38 21.01
C VAL A 61 8.01 -0.69 20.78
N LEU A 62 8.96 -0.85 21.72
CA LEU A 62 9.98 -1.89 21.64
C LEU A 62 9.38 -3.31 21.72
N ALA A 63 8.38 -3.53 22.57
CA ALA A 63 7.67 -4.81 22.64
C ALA A 63 6.95 -5.13 21.33
N ALA A 64 6.24 -4.15 20.76
CA ALA A 64 5.58 -4.31 19.47
C ALA A 64 6.56 -4.56 18.32
N LEU A 65 7.73 -3.91 18.31
CA LEU A 65 8.78 -4.18 17.32
C LEU A 65 9.31 -5.61 17.41
N ARG A 66 9.53 -6.13 18.61
CA ARG A 66 9.97 -7.53 18.82
C ARG A 66 8.92 -8.52 18.34
N GLU A 67 7.65 -8.24 18.63
CA GLU A 67 6.54 -9.08 18.18
C GLU A 67 6.44 -9.11 16.65
N LEU A 68 6.65 -7.97 15.98
CA LEU A 68 6.69 -7.90 14.51
C LEU A 68 7.92 -8.61 13.91
N GLU A 69 9.06 -8.58 14.61
CA GLU A 69 10.27 -9.35 14.26
C GLU A 69 10.00 -10.85 14.36
N ASP A 70 9.44 -11.31 15.49
CA ASP A 70 9.13 -12.72 15.74
C ASP A 70 8.08 -13.27 14.75
N ALA A 71 7.14 -12.42 14.33
CA ALA A 71 6.13 -12.76 13.32
C ALA A 71 6.63 -12.58 11.87
N GLY A 72 7.85 -12.08 11.66
CA GLY A 72 8.48 -11.96 10.34
C GLY A 72 8.03 -10.77 9.49
N TYR A 73 7.31 -9.80 10.06
CA TYR A 73 6.92 -8.57 9.34
C TYR A 73 8.01 -7.51 9.33
N LEU A 74 9.05 -7.68 10.13
CA LEU A 74 10.11 -6.70 10.28
C LEU A 74 11.48 -7.39 10.40
N VAL A 75 12.48 -6.86 9.71
CA VAL A 75 13.88 -7.26 9.84
C VAL A 75 14.71 -6.06 10.29
N ARG A 76 15.57 -6.28 11.27
CA ARG A 76 16.43 -5.25 11.86
C ARG A 76 17.86 -5.36 11.35
N HIS A 77 18.33 -4.30 10.70
CA HIS A 77 19.71 -4.14 10.24
C HIS A 77 20.47 -3.21 11.18
N GLN A 78 21.57 -3.70 11.75
CA GLN A 78 22.42 -2.93 12.65
C GLN A 78 23.74 -2.59 11.93
N SER A 79 24.00 -1.30 11.72
CA SER A 79 25.28 -0.84 11.19
C SER A 79 26.22 -0.39 12.31
N ARG A 80 27.49 -0.76 12.19
CA ARG A 80 28.59 -0.27 13.04
C ARG A 80 29.43 0.71 12.23
N ASP A 81 29.79 1.84 12.85
CA ASP A 81 30.73 2.79 12.26
C ASP A 81 32.14 2.18 12.17
N GLU A 82 33.00 2.77 11.33
CA GLU A 82 34.43 2.44 11.19
C GLU A 82 35.21 2.43 12.54
N LYS A 83 34.64 3.04 13.58
CA LYS A 83 35.20 3.10 14.94
C LYS A 83 34.58 2.07 15.91
N GLY A 84 33.83 1.09 15.40
CA GLY A 84 33.15 0.06 16.19
C GLY A 84 31.97 0.57 17.04
N ARG A 85 31.54 1.81 16.83
CA ARG A 85 30.38 2.41 17.54
C ARG A 85 29.09 2.09 16.81
N MET A 86 27.99 1.98 17.57
CA MET A 86 26.66 1.76 17.02
C MET A 86 26.24 2.97 16.20
N SER A 87 26.13 2.81 14.87
CA SER A 87 25.96 3.95 13.96
C SER A 87 24.49 4.26 13.69
N SER A 88 23.73 3.24 13.30
CA SER A 88 22.30 3.38 13.04
C SER A 88 21.61 2.02 12.99
N MET A 89 20.34 2.01 13.38
CA MET A 89 19.47 0.84 13.31
C MET A 89 18.41 1.12 12.26
N VAL A 90 18.41 0.34 11.19
CA VAL A 90 17.50 0.46 10.07
C VAL A 90 16.52 -0.70 10.14
N PHE A 91 15.25 -0.41 9.90
CA PHE A 91 14.19 -1.41 9.85
C PHE A 91 13.77 -1.62 8.40
N GLU A 92 13.75 -2.87 7.99
CA GLU A 92 13.14 -3.30 6.75
C GLU A 92 11.77 -3.90 7.07
N ILE A 93 10.73 -3.32 6.50
CA ILE A 93 9.33 -3.59 6.85
C ILE A 93 8.66 -4.29 5.67
N TYR A 94 7.90 -5.34 5.97
CA TYR A 94 7.24 -6.18 4.97
C TYR A 94 5.73 -6.22 5.22
N GLU A 95 4.95 -6.16 4.13
CA GLU A 95 3.49 -6.34 4.22
C GLU A 95 3.10 -7.80 4.46
N LYS A 96 3.94 -8.75 4.01
CA LYS A 96 3.76 -10.19 4.22
C LYS A 96 4.85 -10.72 5.14
N PRO A 97 4.54 -11.64 6.06
CA PRO A 97 5.54 -12.20 6.96
C PRO A 97 6.58 -13.00 6.16
N GLN A 98 7.86 -12.67 6.35
CA GLN A 98 8.98 -13.36 5.71
C GLN A 98 9.30 -14.62 6.53
N THR A 99 8.91 -15.78 6.01
CA THR A 99 9.21 -17.07 6.65
C THR A 99 10.59 -17.54 6.20
N GLY A 100 11.61 -17.45 7.06
CA GLY A 100 12.89 -18.13 6.86
C GLY A 100 14.14 -17.28 6.57
N LEU A 101 14.17 -16.00 6.96
CA LEU A 101 15.43 -15.23 6.96
C LEU A 101 16.19 -15.44 8.29
N PRO A 102 17.53 -15.52 8.25
CA PRO A 102 18.34 -15.97 9.38
C PRO A 102 18.18 -15.03 10.56
N ASP A 103 18.19 -15.61 11.77
CA ASP A 103 18.45 -14.92 13.02
C ASP A 103 19.58 -13.91 12.80
N THR A 104 19.27 -12.61 12.79
CA THR A 104 20.28 -11.59 13.07
C THR A 104 20.82 -11.95 14.44
N GLU A 105 22.05 -12.48 14.49
CA GLU A 105 22.74 -12.96 15.69
C GLU A 105 22.30 -12.12 16.89
N LYS A 106 21.49 -12.71 17.78
CA LYS A 106 21.25 -12.12 19.09
C LYS A 106 22.63 -11.89 19.70
N PRO A 107 23.03 -10.65 20.03
CA PRO A 107 24.28 -10.47 20.74
C PRO A 107 24.17 -11.28 22.02
N HIS A 108 25.07 -12.25 22.20
CA HIS A 108 25.29 -12.84 23.50
C HIS A 108 25.65 -11.70 24.44
N THR A 109 24.70 -11.30 25.28
CA THR A 109 24.98 -10.49 26.45
C THR A 109 25.71 -11.39 27.43
N GLU A 110 27.01 -11.60 27.21
CA GLU A 110 27.89 -11.95 28.32
C GLU A 110 27.77 -10.81 29.33
N LYS A 111 27.23 -11.14 30.51
CA LYS A 111 27.26 -10.26 31.65
C LYS A 111 28.73 -10.01 31.99
N PRO A 112 29.24 -8.77 31.96
CA PRO A 112 30.44 -8.48 32.72
C PRO A 112 30.00 -8.35 34.18
N ASP A 113 30.22 -9.40 34.96
CA ASP A 113 30.55 -9.20 36.37
C ASP A 113 31.81 -8.35 36.40
N THR A 114 31.77 -7.20 37.08
CA THR A 114 32.74 -6.78 38.11
C THR A 114 32.59 -5.28 38.41
N ASP A 115 32.27 -5.04 39.68
CA ASP A 115 32.55 -3.90 40.58
C ASP A 115 32.42 -2.44 40.14
N ASN A 116 31.45 -1.82 40.83
CA ASN A 116 31.36 -0.45 41.31
C ASN A 116 32.74 0.23 41.55
N PRO A 117 32.88 1.52 41.18
CA PRO A 117 33.07 2.47 42.27
C PRO A 117 32.21 3.74 42.16
N PHE A 118 31.79 4.15 43.35
CA PHE A 118 31.03 5.32 43.70
C PHE A 118 31.82 6.62 43.45
N THR A 119 31.12 7.67 42.99
CA THR A 119 30.94 8.99 43.67
C THR A 119 31.04 10.17 42.69
N GLY A 120 30.01 11.04 42.70
CA GLY A 120 30.14 12.45 42.31
C GLY A 120 29.03 13.02 41.40
N LYS A 121 27.89 13.43 41.97
CA LYS A 121 26.97 14.42 41.40
C LYS A 121 27.23 15.78 42.08
N PRO A 122 26.62 16.91 41.66
CA PRO A 122 26.30 17.40 40.30
C PRO A 122 26.69 18.89 40.14
N CYS A 123 26.77 19.43 38.92
CA CYS A 123 26.63 20.89 38.73
C CYS A 123 25.85 21.23 37.45
N THR A 124 24.84 22.05 37.71
CA THR A 124 23.81 22.75 36.93
C THR A 124 24.35 23.57 35.74
N GLU A 125 23.61 23.63 34.63
CA GLU A 125 23.02 24.86 34.05
C GLU A 125 22.57 24.66 32.58
N ASN A 126 21.28 24.90 32.36
CA ASN A 126 20.65 25.34 31.10
C ASN A 126 20.31 26.84 31.35
N PRO A 127 20.07 27.76 30.38
CA PRO A 127 19.59 27.54 29.00
C PRO A 127 20.10 28.54 27.94
N ALA A 128 19.77 28.35 26.66
CA ALA A 128 19.56 29.47 25.73
C ALA A 128 18.67 29.08 24.54
N GLN A 129 17.58 29.82 24.37
CA GLN A 129 16.64 29.78 23.26
C GLN A 129 17.08 30.71 22.11
N LEU A 130 16.54 30.44 20.91
CA LEU A 130 15.98 31.36 19.89
C LEU A 130 16.49 31.16 18.45
N ASN A 131 15.56 30.66 17.62
CA ASN A 131 15.10 31.13 16.30
C ASN A 131 16.04 31.95 15.39
N THR A 132 15.97 31.69 14.06
CA THR A 132 15.21 32.52 13.08
C THR A 132 15.59 32.22 11.59
N ASN A 133 14.54 31.92 10.80
CA ASN A 133 14.25 32.18 9.37
C ASN A 133 14.98 31.54 8.15
N GLN A 134 14.14 30.81 7.40
CA GLN A 134 13.79 30.93 5.96
C GLN A 134 14.90 30.87 4.90
N VAL A 135 14.83 29.85 4.02
CA VAL A 135 14.74 30.05 2.56
C VAL A 135 13.86 28.93 1.97
N ILE A 136 12.77 29.34 1.31
CA ILE A 136 11.98 28.53 0.38
C ILE A 136 12.73 28.52 -0.93
N THR A 137 13.07 27.34 -1.46
CA THR A 137 13.33 27.18 -2.89
C THR A 137 12.37 26.13 -3.42
N ASN A 138 11.42 26.60 -4.21
CA ASN A 138 10.55 25.77 -5.03
C ASN A 138 11.41 24.98 -6.02
N GLU A 139 11.46 23.66 -5.89
CA GLU A 139 11.67 22.78 -7.03
C GLU A 139 10.65 21.65 -7.03
N ARG A 140 9.74 21.71 -8.02
CA ARG A 140 8.96 20.57 -8.47
C ARG A 140 9.94 19.53 -9.00
N ASN A 141 10.28 18.53 -8.20
CA ASN A 141 11.00 17.36 -8.70
C ASN A 141 10.04 16.18 -8.81
N ASN A 142 9.53 16.08 -10.04
CA ASN A 142 8.96 14.89 -10.65
C ASN A 142 9.97 13.74 -10.50
N SER A 143 9.71 12.76 -9.62
CA SER A 143 10.45 11.50 -9.65
C SER A 143 9.54 10.33 -9.27
N LEU A 144 8.56 10.08 -10.13
CA LEU A 144 8.03 8.75 -10.35
C LEU A 144 9.10 7.92 -11.06
N ARG A 145 10.15 7.47 -10.35
CA ARG A 145 11.06 6.42 -10.79
C ARG A 145 12.07 6.08 -9.70
N ASN A 146 11.80 5.03 -8.94
CA ASN A 146 12.83 4.04 -8.63
C ASN A 146 12.23 2.70 -8.18
N TYR A 147 11.54 2.00 -9.10
CA TYR A 147 11.53 0.53 -9.01
C TYR A 147 12.90 0.08 -9.52
N GLN A 148 13.85 -0.03 -8.60
CA GLN A 148 15.14 -0.63 -8.90
C GLN A 148 14.91 -2.15 -9.03
N SER A 149 14.98 -2.58 -10.28
CA SER A 149 15.07 -3.95 -10.75
C SER A 149 15.96 -4.80 -9.84
N ILE A 150 15.35 -5.71 -9.10
CA ILE A 150 16.04 -6.88 -8.58
C ILE A 150 15.96 -7.91 -9.72
N ASN A 151 17.11 -8.26 -10.29
CA ASN A 151 17.21 -9.39 -11.21
C ASN A 151 16.90 -10.66 -10.40
N LEU A 152 15.67 -11.16 -10.52
CA LEU A 152 15.26 -12.48 -10.04
C LEU A 152 15.16 -13.41 -11.25
N ASP A 153 16.29 -14.01 -11.60
CA ASP A 153 16.43 -14.91 -12.75
C ASP A 153 15.85 -16.32 -12.48
N GLY A 154 14.70 -16.39 -11.81
CA GLY A 154 14.12 -17.70 -11.46
C GLY A 154 12.89 -17.77 -10.56
N ILE A 155 12.06 -16.72 -10.45
CA ILE A 155 10.70 -16.88 -9.91
C ILE A 155 9.75 -17.00 -11.09
N ASP A 156 9.05 -18.13 -11.14
CA ASP A 156 8.16 -18.51 -12.23
C ASP A 156 7.15 -17.37 -12.50
N ARG A 157 7.08 -16.90 -13.74
CA ARG A 157 6.15 -15.81 -14.14
C ARG A 157 4.68 -16.18 -13.86
N MET A 158 4.41 -17.46 -13.62
CA MET A 158 3.14 -17.95 -13.09
C MET A 158 2.78 -17.32 -11.74
N ASP A 159 3.74 -17.09 -10.84
CA ASP A 159 3.48 -16.56 -9.50
C ASP A 159 3.11 -15.07 -9.52
N GLU A 160 3.74 -14.25 -10.38
CA GLU A 160 3.42 -12.80 -10.46
C GLU A 160 2.03 -12.56 -11.06
N ARG A 161 1.66 -13.32 -12.11
CA ARG A 161 0.33 -13.21 -12.73
C ARG A 161 -0.76 -13.62 -11.73
N GLU A 162 -0.52 -14.65 -10.93
CA GLU A 162 -1.50 -15.08 -9.93
C GLU A 162 -1.65 -14.06 -8.79
N GLN A 163 -0.57 -13.41 -8.36
CA GLN A 163 -0.65 -12.31 -7.39
C GLN A 163 -1.51 -11.14 -7.90
N TYR A 164 -1.35 -10.74 -9.16
CA TYR A 164 -2.21 -9.71 -9.75
C TYR A 164 -3.65 -10.17 -9.91
N ARG A 165 -3.88 -11.46 -10.17
CA ARG A 165 -5.23 -12.03 -10.20
C ARG A 165 -5.91 -11.88 -8.85
N GLU A 166 -5.28 -12.32 -7.77
CA GLU A 166 -5.84 -12.18 -6.41
C GLU A 166 -6.12 -10.72 -6.08
N LEU A 167 -5.17 -9.83 -6.35
CA LEU A 167 -5.32 -8.40 -6.08
C LEU A 167 -6.48 -7.76 -6.87
N ILE A 168 -6.65 -8.11 -8.14
CA ILE A 168 -7.78 -7.64 -8.95
C ILE A 168 -9.09 -8.21 -8.39
N ARG A 169 -9.14 -9.50 -8.03
CA ARG A 169 -10.36 -10.11 -7.46
C ARG A 169 -10.77 -9.45 -6.14
N ASP A 170 -9.80 -9.13 -5.30
CA ASP A 170 -10.00 -8.44 -4.02
C ASP A 170 -10.53 -7.02 -4.24
N ASN A 171 -9.89 -6.24 -5.13
CA ASN A 171 -10.32 -4.87 -5.45
C ASN A 171 -11.76 -4.81 -6.00
N LEU A 172 -12.14 -5.84 -6.75
CA LEU A 172 -13.48 -5.99 -7.33
C LEU A 172 -14.48 -6.65 -6.37
N GLU A 173 -14.05 -7.01 -5.15
CA GLU A 173 -14.87 -7.64 -4.10
C GLU A 173 -15.62 -8.89 -4.59
N ILE A 174 -15.03 -9.67 -5.51
CA ILE A 174 -15.73 -10.76 -6.23
C ILE A 174 -16.26 -11.81 -5.28
N ASP A 175 -15.51 -12.16 -4.23
CA ASP A 175 -15.91 -13.17 -3.25
C ASP A 175 -17.19 -12.78 -2.49
N ILE A 176 -17.39 -11.47 -2.25
CA ILE A 176 -18.59 -10.96 -1.59
C ILE A 176 -19.74 -10.87 -2.59
N ARG A 177 -19.47 -10.34 -3.79
CA ARG A 177 -20.49 -10.05 -4.81
C ARG A 177 -21.05 -11.33 -5.43
N SER A 178 -20.24 -12.37 -5.57
CA SER A 178 -20.64 -13.69 -6.07
C SER A 178 -21.62 -14.44 -5.14
N LEU A 179 -21.85 -13.95 -3.92
CA LEU A 179 -22.90 -14.48 -3.03
C LEU A 179 -24.31 -14.13 -3.52
N ASP A 180 -24.46 -13.08 -4.33
CA ASP A 180 -25.73 -12.73 -4.96
C ASP A 180 -25.99 -13.66 -6.16
N ARG A 181 -27.18 -14.29 -6.19
CA ARG A 181 -27.57 -15.20 -7.28
C ARG A 181 -27.74 -14.50 -8.63
N HIS A 182 -27.87 -13.18 -8.65
CA HIS A 182 -28.06 -12.41 -9.88
C HIS A 182 -26.75 -11.79 -10.38
N TYR A 183 -25.65 -12.03 -9.67
CA TYR A 183 -24.34 -11.58 -10.09
C TYR A 183 -23.82 -12.42 -11.26
N ASP A 184 -23.56 -11.76 -12.39
CA ASP A 184 -23.03 -12.41 -13.59
C ASP A 184 -21.53 -12.65 -13.45
N LEU A 185 -21.19 -13.70 -12.70
CA LEU A 185 -19.82 -14.05 -12.38
C LEU A 185 -18.99 -14.39 -13.62
N ASP A 186 -19.61 -14.97 -14.65
CA ASP A 186 -18.94 -15.35 -15.89
C ASP A 186 -18.47 -14.12 -16.66
N ARG A 187 -19.35 -13.12 -16.85
CA ARG A 187 -18.96 -11.83 -17.49
C ARG A 187 -17.90 -11.10 -16.69
N VAL A 188 -17.98 -11.14 -15.35
CA VAL A 188 -17.00 -10.48 -14.49
C VAL A 188 -15.64 -11.17 -14.59
N ASN A 189 -15.60 -12.51 -14.60
CA ASN A 189 -14.35 -13.24 -14.78
C ASN A 189 -13.71 -12.96 -16.15
N GLU A 190 -14.51 -12.78 -17.21
CA GLU A 190 -13.99 -12.34 -18.52
C GLU A 190 -13.32 -10.96 -18.43
N ILE A 191 -13.96 -10.01 -17.75
CA ILE A 191 -13.39 -8.68 -17.49
C ILE A 191 -12.08 -8.79 -16.68
N VAL A 192 -12.03 -9.64 -15.66
CA VAL A 192 -10.83 -9.88 -14.84
C VAL A 192 -9.68 -10.39 -15.72
N GLU A 193 -9.91 -11.33 -16.63
CA GLU A 193 -8.85 -11.78 -17.55
C GLU A 193 -8.34 -10.66 -18.45
N ILE A 194 -9.23 -9.81 -18.98
CA ILE A 194 -8.83 -8.65 -19.79
C ILE A 194 -7.99 -7.68 -18.96
N MET A 195 -8.40 -7.42 -17.71
CA MET A 195 -7.64 -6.57 -16.79
C MET A 195 -6.26 -7.17 -16.49
N LEU A 196 -6.22 -8.47 -16.23
CA LEU A 196 -5.00 -9.21 -15.91
C LEU A 196 -4.01 -9.17 -17.07
N ASP A 197 -4.49 -9.39 -18.30
CA ASP A 197 -3.68 -9.31 -19.51
C ASP A 197 -3.09 -7.89 -19.71
N ALA A 198 -3.85 -6.84 -19.41
CA ALA A 198 -3.37 -5.47 -19.51
C ALA A 198 -2.31 -5.15 -18.43
N VAL A 199 -2.55 -5.57 -17.19
CA VAL A 199 -1.67 -5.37 -16.04
C VAL A 199 -0.35 -6.14 -16.17
N CYS A 200 -0.41 -7.37 -16.68
CA CYS A 200 0.74 -8.27 -16.84
C CYS A 200 1.40 -8.17 -18.23
N SER A 201 0.95 -7.25 -19.09
CA SER A 201 1.51 -7.07 -20.42
C SER A 201 2.99 -6.67 -20.34
N THR A 202 3.83 -7.36 -21.11
CA THR A 202 5.25 -7.02 -21.28
C THR A 202 5.48 -6.00 -22.39
N SER A 203 4.44 -5.61 -23.12
CA SER A 203 4.54 -4.56 -24.15
C SER A 203 4.79 -3.20 -23.49
N PRO A 204 5.68 -2.35 -24.04
CA PRO A 204 5.92 -1.01 -23.47
C PRO A 204 4.69 -0.09 -23.57
N THR A 205 3.80 -0.36 -24.54
CA THR A 205 2.57 0.40 -24.75
C THR A 205 1.38 -0.54 -24.98
N ILE A 206 0.18 -0.03 -24.67
CA ILE A 206 -1.10 -0.68 -24.91
C ILE A 206 -2.00 0.32 -25.63
N ARG A 207 -2.63 -0.12 -26.72
CA ARG A 207 -3.53 0.73 -27.50
C ARG A 207 -4.88 0.85 -26.82
N ILE A 208 -5.25 2.07 -26.41
CA ILE A 208 -6.51 2.40 -25.74
C ILE A 208 -7.16 3.55 -26.51
N ASN A 209 -8.44 3.40 -26.89
CA ASN A 209 -9.17 4.44 -27.66
C ASN A 209 -8.42 4.95 -28.91
N GLY A 210 -7.64 4.10 -29.57
CA GLY A 210 -6.85 4.47 -30.75
C GLY A 210 -5.52 5.16 -30.47
N GLU A 211 -5.13 5.35 -29.21
CA GLU A 211 -3.85 5.93 -28.79
C GLU A 211 -2.98 4.89 -28.08
N ASP A 212 -1.65 4.96 -28.28
CA ASP A 212 -0.72 4.06 -27.62
C ASP A 212 -0.32 4.61 -26.25
N MET A 213 -0.92 4.05 -25.21
CA MET A 213 -0.71 4.45 -23.83
C MET A 213 0.50 3.71 -23.24
N PRO A 214 1.34 4.36 -22.41
CA PRO A 214 2.40 3.65 -21.69
C PRO A 214 1.81 2.56 -20.78
N GLN A 215 2.36 1.35 -20.85
CA GLN A 215 1.86 0.21 -20.08
C GLN A 215 1.80 0.48 -18.56
N PRO A 216 2.79 1.14 -17.92
CA PRO A 216 2.72 1.46 -16.49
C PRO A 216 1.52 2.35 -16.12
N VAL A 217 1.11 3.24 -17.03
CA VAL A 217 -0.06 4.11 -16.84
C VAL A 217 -1.34 3.28 -16.90
N VAL A 218 -1.45 2.39 -17.89
CA VAL A 218 -2.59 1.48 -18.01
C VAL A 218 -2.69 0.58 -16.79
N LYS A 219 -1.58 -0.04 -16.37
CA LYS A 219 -1.48 -0.85 -15.14
C LYS A 219 -1.98 -0.07 -13.92
N SER A 220 -1.46 1.13 -13.69
CA SER A 220 -1.86 1.97 -12.54
C SER A 220 -3.35 2.31 -12.54
N ARG A 221 -3.98 2.50 -13.71
CA ARG A 221 -5.42 2.78 -13.79
C ARG A 221 -6.27 1.54 -13.54
N PHE A 222 -5.90 0.41 -14.14
CA PHE A 222 -6.62 -0.84 -13.97
C PHE A 222 -6.62 -1.33 -12.52
N LEU A 223 -5.49 -1.17 -11.82
CA LEU A 223 -5.38 -1.53 -10.40
C LEU A 223 -6.18 -0.61 -9.45
N LYS A 224 -6.76 0.48 -9.94
CA LYS A 224 -7.65 1.37 -9.17
C LYS A 224 -9.14 1.06 -9.36
N LEU A 225 -9.48 0.14 -10.28
CA LEU A 225 -10.87 -0.22 -10.51
C LEU A 225 -11.39 -1.02 -9.32
N ASP A 226 -12.65 -0.76 -8.97
CA ASP A 226 -13.40 -1.44 -7.93
C ASP A 226 -14.72 -2.01 -8.49
N SER A 227 -15.50 -2.66 -7.64
CA SER A 227 -16.78 -3.27 -8.01
C SER A 227 -17.76 -2.30 -8.68
N GLY A 228 -17.78 -1.02 -8.29
CA GLY A 228 -18.64 0.00 -8.89
C GLY A 228 -18.24 0.36 -10.33
N HIS A 229 -16.95 0.33 -10.63
CA HIS A 229 -16.46 0.51 -12.00
C HIS A 229 -16.90 -0.61 -12.93
N ILE A 230 -16.92 -1.84 -12.43
CA ILE A 230 -17.35 -3.00 -13.21
C ILE A 230 -18.85 -2.95 -13.45
N ASP A 231 -19.65 -2.61 -12.44
CA ASP A 231 -21.08 -2.38 -12.59
C ASP A 231 -21.37 -1.33 -13.67
N TYR A 232 -20.62 -0.22 -13.65
CA TYR A 232 -20.73 0.84 -14.66
C TYR A 232 -20.43 0.32 -16.07
N VAL A 233 -19.35 -0.44 -16.26
CA VAL A 233 -18.98 -1.00 -17.57
C VAL A 233 -20.01 -2.02 -18.04
N LEU A 234 -20.49 -2.91 -17.16
CA LEU A 234 -21.53 -3.89 -17.49
C LEU A 234 -22.84 -3.20 -17.88
N GLN A 235 -23.21 -2.12 -17.19
CA GLN A 235 -24.37 -1.30 -17.55
C GLN A 235 -24.19 -0.65 -18.92
N ALA A 236 -23.03 -0.02 -19.18
CA ALA A 236 -22.72 0.62 -20.46
C ALA A 236 -22.77 -0.37 -21.63
N MET A 237 -22.38 -1.63 -21.40
CA MET A 237 -22.52 -2.70 -22.38
C MET A 237 -23.98 -3.06 -22.66
N ASN A 238 -24.82 -3.15 -21.62
CA ASN A 238 -26.23 -3.50 -21.79
C ASN A 238 -27.01 -2.39 -22.50
N ASP A 239 -26.62 -1.13 -22.29
CA ASP A 239 -27.27 0.05 -22.87
C ASP A 239 -26.76 0.35 -24.31
N CYS A 240 -25.72 -0.34 -24.79
CA CYS A 240 -25.20 -0.14 -26.15
C CYS A 240 -26.11 -0.80 -27.21
N PRO A 241 -26.67 -0.03 -28.17
CA PRO A 241 -27.61 -0.55 -29.16
C PRO A 241 -26.94 -1.16 -30.41
N SER A 242 -25.60 -1.22 -30.47
CA SER A 242 -24.84 -1.59 -31.68
C SER A 242 -24.03 -2.87 -31.50
N ASP A 243 -23.88 -3.64 -32.59
CA ASP A 243 -23.08 -4.87 -32.63
C ASP A 243 -21.58 -4.55 -32.47
N ILE A 244 -21.00 -4.96 -31.34
CA ILE A 244 -19.62 -4.64 -30.97
C ILE A 244 -18.67 -5.60 -31.70
N ARG A 245 -18.14 -5.15 -32.84
CA ARG A 245 -17.21 -5.92 -33.69
C ARG A 245 -15.95 -6.40 -32.98
N ASN A 246 -15.46 -5.64 -32.00
CA ASN A 246 -14.28 -6.00 -31.20
C ASN A 246 -14.57 -5.73 -29.72
N ILE A 247 -15.16 -6.73 -29.08
CA ILE A 247 -15.60 -6.65 -27.68
C ILE A 247 -14.45 -6.37 -26.72
N ARG A 248 -13.28 -6.98 -26.96
CA ARG A 248 -12.11 -6.81 -26.11
C ARG A 248 -11.57 -5.38 -26.15
N ALA A 249 -11.43 -4.79 -27.33
CA ALA A 249 -10.95 -3.41 -27.46
C ALA A 249 -11.94 -2.39 -26.86
N TYR A 250 -13.24 -2.66 -26.99
CA TYR A 250 -14.29 -1.88 -26.34
C TYR A 250 -14.16 -1.96 -24.81
N LEU A 251 -14.13 -3.17 -24.24
CA LEU A 251 -13.99 -3.39 -22.80
C LEU A 251 -12.72 -2.75 -22.24
N LEU A 252 -11.59 -2.93 -22.91
CA LEU A 252 -10.31 -2.33 -22.50
C LEU A 252 -10.42 -0.80 -22.43
N THR A 253 -11.09 -0.18 -23.40
CA THR A 253 -11.32 1.26 -23.44
C THR A 253 -12.31 1.72 -22.37
N ALA A 254 -13.41 0.99 -22.19
CA ALA A 254 -14.44 1.29 -21.19
C ALA A 254 -13.86 1.20 -19.76
N LEU A 255 -13.12 0.14 -19.45
CA LEU A 255 -12.44 -0.06 -18.16
C LEU A 255 -11.41 1.04 -17.89
N TYR A 256 -10.59 1.39 -18.89
CA TYR A 256 -9.60 2.46 -18.75
C TYR A 256 -10.23 3.84 -18.46
N ASN A 257 -11.39 4.10 -19.06
CA ASN A 257 -12.12 5.35 -18.89
C ASN A 257 -12.99 5.35 -17.64
N ALA A 258 -13.43 4.20 -17.15
CA ALA A 258 -14.26 4.08 -15.95
C ALA A 258 -13.63 4.82 -14.77
N SER A 259 -12.32 4.66 -14.54
CA SER A 259 -11.62 5.36 -13.44
C SER A 259 -11.58 6.90 -13.57
N LEU A 260 -11.94 7.45 -14.74
CA LEU A 260 -11.99 8.89 -15.00
C LEU A 260 -13.40 9.46 -15.01
N THR A 261 -14.38 8.69 -15.49
CA THR A 261 -15.70 9.23 -15.86
C THR A 261 -16.84 8.76 -14.97
N ILE A 262 -16.61 7.79 -14.09
CA ILE A 262 -17.64 7.19 -13.25
C ILE A 262 -18.38 8.19 -12.36
N ASP A 263 -17.65 9.11 -11.72
CA ASP A 263 -18.22 10.13 -10.83
C ASP A 263 -19.19 11.06 -11.57
N ASN A 264 -18.80 11.48 -12.79
CA ASN A 264 -19.64 12.32 -13.63
C ASN A 264 -20.88 11.57 -14.11
N TYR A 265 -20.74 10.29 -14.47
CA TYR A 265 -21.85 9.46 -14.91
C TYR A 265 -22.91 9.29 -13.81
N TYR A 266 -22.52 8.87 -12.61
CA TYR A 266 -23.48 8.71 -11.52
C TYR A 266 -24.09 10.04 -11.05
N SER A 267 -23.30 11.13 -11.03
CA SER A 267 -23.83 12.47 -10.73
C SER A 267 -24.90 12.90 -11.75
N ALA A 268 -24.66 12.68 -13.04
CA ALA A 268 -25.63 12.97 -14.09
C ALA A 268 -26.89 12.10 -13.97
N ARG A 269 -26.74 10.81 -13.67
CA ARG A 269 -27.86 9.86 -13.54
C ARG A 269 -28.75 10.18 -12.33
N VAL A 270 -28.14 10.49 -11.18
CA VAL A 270 -28.87 10.96 -9.99
C VAL A 270 -29.64 12.23 -10.32
N ASN A 271 -29.02 13.22 -10.95
CA ASN A 271 -29.72 14.44 -11.35
C ASN A 271 -30.89 14.17 -12.30
N TYR A 272 -30.75 13.23 -13.23
CA TYR A 272 -31.85 12.81 -14.11
C TYR A 272 -32.99 12.13 -13.32
N ASP A 273 -32.69 11.24 -12.38
CA ASP A 273 -33.72 10.58 -11.56
C ASP A 273 -34.46 11.57 -10.65
N PHE A 274 -33.77 12.61 -10.14
CA PHE A 274 -34.35 13.63 -9.26
C PHE A 274 -35.06 14.77 -10.01
N HIS A 275 -34.64 15.11 -11.24
CA HIS A 275 -35.11 16.30 -11.96
C HIS A 275 -35.62 16.04 -13.38
N GLY A 276 -35.54 14.81 -13.89
CA GLY A 276 -35.69 14.45 -15.30
C GLY A 276 -36.91 13.58 -15.64
N LYS A 277 -38.02 13.71 -14.90
CA LYS A 277 -39.35 13.32 -15.39
C LYS A 277 -40.17 14.58 -15.68
N GLY A 278 -39.93 15.16 -16.85
CA GLY A 278 -40.85 16.09 -17.51
C GLY A 278 -41.59 15.36 -18.62
#